data_AF-B1YSV0-F1
#
_entry.id   AF-B1YSV0-F1
#
_cell.length_a   1.000
_cell.length_b   1.000
_cell.length_c   1.000
_cell.angle_alpha   90.00
_cell.angle_beta   90.00
_cell.angle_gamma   90.00
#
_symmetry.space_group_name_H-M   'P 1'
#
loop_
_entity.id
_entity.type
_entity.pdbx_description
1 polymer ?
#
loop_
_entity_poly.entity_id
_entity_poly.type
_entity_poly.pdbx_seq_one_letter_code
_entity_poly.pdbx_strand_id
1 'polypeptide(L)'
;MLDREGFRPNVGIILLNARNEVFWGKRLREHSWQFPQGGIKYGETPMQAMYRELHEETGLHPEHVKIIGRTRDWLRYEVPDKFIKREVRGHYRGQKQIWFLLRMVGRDCDICLRATDHPEFDAWRWNEYWVPLDAVIEFKRDVYQLALTELSRFLRRPAQRADKPQGPRPSSRYPRVIGTQSQQTLTIVDTSVVCSEIEVEASTLDEMPPRVIVGK
;
A
#
# COMPACT_ATOMS: atom_id res chain seq x y z
N MET A 1 -6.69 8.58 -24.61
CA MET A 1 -6.14 7.93 -25.81
C MET A 1 -6.48 6.45 -25.73
N LEU A 2 -7.05 5.88 -26.79
CA LEU A 2 -7.29 4.43 -26.90
C LEU A 2 -6.14 3.81 -27.69
N ASP A 3 -5.82 2.55 -27.42
CA ASP A 3 -4.97 1.79 -28.32
C ASP A 3 -5.75 1.29 -29.54
N ARG A 4 -5.04 0.58 -30.44
CA ARG A 4 -5.63 0.03 -31.67
C ARG A 4 -6.72 -1.00 -31.43
N GLU A 5 -6.77 -1.59 -30.25
CA GLU A 5 -7.75 -2.61 -29.85
C GLU A 5 -8.94 -2.00 -29.10
N GLY A 6 -8.95 -0.68 -28.88
CA GLY A 6 -10.02 0.03 -28.16
C GLY A 6 -9.86 0.03 -26.63
N PHE A 7 -8.69 -0.33 -26.10
CA PHE A 7 -8.42 -0.28 -24.66
C PHE A 7 -7.72 1.00 -24.25
N ARG A 8 -8.19 1.62 -23.16
CA ARG A 8 -7.53 2.80 -22.58
C ARG A 8 -6.46 2.36 -21.55
N PRO A 9 -5.21 2.86 -21.67
CA PRO A 9 -4.13 2.54 -20.73
C PRO A 9 -4.35 3.20 -19.36
N ASN A 10 -4.24 2.40 -18.30
CA ASN A 10 -4.41 2.81 -16.91
C ASN A 10 -3.36 2.16 -16.00
N VAL A 11 -3.32 2.67 -14.78
CA VAL A 11 -2.60 2.08 -13.64
C VAL A 11 -3.60 1.73 -12.55
N GLY A 12 -3.31 0.69 -11.78
CA GLY A 12 -4.01 0.38 -10.53
C GLY A 12 -3.01 0.31 -9.37
N ILE A 13 -3.45 0.63 -8.17
CA ILE A 13 -2.59 0.76 -6.99
C ILE A 13 -3.10 -0.13 -5.87
N ILE A 14 -2.29 -1.10 -5.44
CA ILE A 14 -2.49 -1.83 -4.19
C ILE A 14 -1.55 -1.22 -3.17
N LEU A 15 -2.10 -0.42 -2.25
CA LEU A 15 -1.33 0.21 -1.19
C LEU A 15 -1.40 -0.64 0.08
N LEU A 16 -0.27 -1.18 0.52
CA LEU A 16 -0.14 -1.93 1.77
C LEU A 16 0.21 -1.03 2.95
N ASN A 17 -0.32 -1.30 4.13
CA ASN A 17 0.26 -0.79 5.38
C ASN A 17 1.31 -1.73 5.97
N ALA A 18 1.77 -1.43 7.19
CA ALA A 18 2.77 -2.23 7.90
C ALA A 18 2.30 -3.65 8.26
N ARG A 19 0.99 -3.89 8.32
CA ARG A 19 0.34 -5.18 8.63
C ARG A 19 -0.02 -5.98 7.37
N ASN A 20 0.39 -5.53 6.19
CA ASN A 20 -0.03 -6.08 4.88
C ASN A 20 -1.54 -6.02 4.62
N GLU A 21 -2.26 -5.14 5.33
CA GLU A 21 -3.63 -4.76 4.95
C GLU A 21 -3.56 -3.79 3.77
N VAL A 22 -4.58 -3.80 2.93
CA VAL A 22 -4.67 -2.97 1.73
C VAL A 22 -5.62 -1.80 1.93
N PHE A 23 -5.27 -0.65 1.35
CA PHE A 23 -6.18 0.48 1.26
C PHE A 23 -7.40 0.08 0.43
N TRP A 24 -8.59 0.35 0.96
CA TRP A 24 -9.86 0.08 0.29
C TRP A 24 -10.70 1.36 0.31
N GLY A 25 -10.88 1.98 -0.85
CA GLY A 25 -11.58 3.26 -1.00
C GLY A 25 -13.05 3.06 -1.35
N LYS A 26 -13.94 3.75 -0.64
CA LYS A 26 -15.36 3.83 -0.97
C LYS A 26 -15.58 4.92 -2.00
N ARG A 27 -16.16 4.57 -3.15
CA ARG A 27 -16.40 5.53 -4.23
C ARG A 27 -17.34 6.65 -3.76
N LEU A 28 -17.00 7.87 -4.17
CA LEU A 28 -17.78 9.08 -3.86
C LEU A 28 -19.24 8.90 -4.29
N ARG A 29 -20.17 9.07 -3.35
CA ARG A 29 -21.63 8.96 -3.58
C ARG A 29 -22.11 7.57 -4.04
N GLU A 30 -21.27 6.54 -3.91
CA GLU A 30 -21.63 5.15 -4.19
C GLU A 30 -21.37 4.28 -2.95
N HIS A 31 -21.95 3.07 -2.93
CA HIS A 31 -21.69 2.07 -1.89
C HIS A 31 -20.59 1.06 -2.27
N SER A 32 -20.07 1.18 -3.49
CA SER A 32 -19.05 0.31 -4.03
C SER A 32 -17.67 0.74 -3.52
N TRP A 33 -16.79 -0.25 -3.35
CA TRP A 33 -15.42 -0.04 -2.89
C TRP A 33 -14.45 -0.55 -3.93
N GLN A 34 -13.27 0.07 -4.02
CA GLN A 34 -12.24 -0.31 -4.98
C GLN A 34 -10.84 0.14 -4.54
N PHE A 35 -9.84 -0.32 -5.29
CA PHE A 35 -8.48 0.22 -5.23
C PHE A 35 -8.37 1.53 -6.02
N PRO A 36 -7.38 2.38 -5.70
CA PRO A 36 -7.07 3.54 -6.52
C PRO A 36 -6.62 3.16 -7.93
N GLN A 37 -7.06 3.91 -8.93
CA GLN A 37 -6.77 3.62 -10.33
C GLN A 37 -7.13 4.76 -11.27
N GLY A 38 -6.23 5.08 -12.20
CA GLY A 38 -6.55 6.03 -13.25
C GLY A 38 -5.71 5.92 -14.50
N GLY A 39 -5.89 6.89 -15.39
CA GLY A 39 -5.43 6.82 -16.77
C GLY A 39 -3.98 7.23 -16.93
N ILE A 40 -3.28 6.57 -17.84
CA ILE A 40 -1.95 7.04 -18.26
C ILE A 40 -2.17 8.14 -19.31
N LYS A 41 -1.72 9.38 -19.00
CA LYS A 41 -1.82 10.51 -19.94
C LYS A 41 -0.75 10.39 -21.03
N TYR A 42 -0.93 11.12 -22.12
CA TYR A 42 0.04 11.13 -23.21
C TYR A 42 1.41 11.60 -22.72
N GLY A 43 2.46 10.84 -23.00
CA GLY A 43 3.82 11.13 -22.56
C GLY A 43 4.17 10.67 -21.14
N GLU A 44 3.22 10.17 -20.35
CA GLU A 44 3.51 9.61 -19.03
C GLU A 44 4.03 8.17 -19.14
N THR A 45 5.05 7.86 -18.36
CA THR A 45 5.38 6.48 -18.01
C THR A 45 4.32 5.92 -17.05
N PRO A 46 4.12 4.58 -16.99
CA PRO A 46 3.22 3.98 -16.01
C PRO A 46 3.55 4.38 -14.56
N MET A 47 4.83 4.56 -14.22
CA MET A 47 5.24 4.98 -12.88
C MET A 47 4.85 6.45 -12.58
N GLN A 48 5.01 7.36 -13.55
CA GLN A 48 4.57 8.76 -13.40
C GLN A 48 3.06 8.85 -13.24
N ALA A 49 2.30 8.13 -14.07
CA ALA A 49 0.86 8.03 -13.94
C ALA A 49 0.47 7.49 -12.55
N MET A 50 1.11 6.42 -12.08
CA MET A 50 0.86 5.86 -10.74
C MET A 50 1.03 6.89 -9.63
N TYR A 51 2.15 7.64 -9.60
CA TYR A 51 2.34 8.65 -8.56
C TYR A 51 1.34 9.80 -8.65
N ARG A 52 0.94 10.19 -9.87
CA ARG A 52 -0.10 11.19 -10.05
C ARG A 52 -1.45 10.71 -9.53
N GLU A 53 -1.90 9.52 -9.94
CA GLU A 53 -3.17 8.94 -9.47
C GLU A 53 -3.15 8.70 -7.95
N LEU A 54 -2.00 8.27 -7.39
CA LEU A 54 -1.81 8.14 -5.94
C LEU A 54 -2.10 9.48 -5.23
N HIS A 55 -1.51 10.57 -5.70
CA HIS A 55 -1.75 11.89 -5.13
C HIS A 55 -3.20 12.37 -5.37
N GLU A 56 -3.71 12.23 -6.60
CA GLU A 56 -5.05 12.68 -6.98
C GLU A 56 -6.15 12.02 -6.13
N GLU A 57 -6.01 10.71 -5.85
CA GLU A 57 -7.04 9.91 -5.18
C GLU A 57 -6.84 9.74 -3.66
N THR A 58 -5.59 9.86 -3.16
CA THR A 58 -5.27 9.61 -1.73
C THR A 58 -4.52 10.75 -1.05
N GLY A 59 -4.06 11.76 -1.78
CA GLY A 59 -3.23 12.85 -1.26
C GLY A 59 -1.79 12.45 -0.94
N LEU A 60 -1.39 11.20 -1.20
CA LEU A 60 -0.06 10.71 -0.88
C LEU A 60 0.99 11.13 -1.92
N HIS A 61 2.18 11.49 -1.43
CA HIS A 61 3.34 11.85 -2.24
C HIS A 61 4.37 10.70 -2.29
N PRO A 62 5.37 10.76 -3.20
CA PRO A 62 6.38 9.71 -3.33
C PRO A 62 7.12 9.35 -2.04
N GLU A 63 7.35 10.31 -1.14
CA GLU A 63 7.97 10.11 0.17
C GLU A 63 7.13 9.30 1.15
N HIS A 64 5.81 9.21 0.95
CA HIS A 64 4.91 8.45 1.82
C HIS A 64 4.84 6.97 1.45
N VAL A 65 5.41 6.55 0.32
CA VAL A 65 5.28 5.18 -0.20
C VAL A 65 6.59 4.60 -0.74
N LYS A 66 6.68 3.28 -0.76
CA LYS A 66 7.74 2.52 -1.44
C LYS A 66 7.14 1.57 -2.45
N ILE A 67 7.62 1.59 -3.70
CA ILE A 67 7.26 0.58 -4.70
C ILE A 67 7.87 -0.76 -4.30
N ILE A 68 7.04 -1.79 -4.15
CA ILE A 68 7.45 -3.15 -3.81
C ILE A 68 7.48 -4.03 -5.06
N GLY A 69 6.55 -3.82 -5.98
CA GLY A 69 6.47 -4.55 -7.24
C GLY A 69 5.42 -3.99 -8.18
N ARG A 70 5.32 -4.59 -9.36
CA ARG A 70 4.25 -4.34 -10.33
C ARG A 70 3.92 -5.62 -11.11
N THR A 71 2.76 -5.66 -11.74
CA THR A 71 2.44 -6.73 -12.69
C THR A 71 3.43 -6.70 -13.85
N ARG A 72 3.79 -7.89 -14.36
CA ARG A 72 4.72 -8.01 -15.50
C ARG A 72 4.09 -7.47 -16.77
N ASP A 73 2.85 -7.87 -17.01
CA ASP A 73 2.09 -7.60 -18.23
C ASP A 73 0.83 -6.77 -17.96
N TRP A 74 0.24 -6.30 -19.05
CA TRP A 74 -1.04 -5.58 -19.04
C TRP A 74 -2.20 -6.53 -18.76
N LEU A 75 -2.94 -6.28 -17.69
CA LEU A 75 -4.21 -6.93 -17.40
C LEU A 75 -5.33 -6.17 -18.11
N ARG A 76 -6.29 -6.87 -18.71
CA ARG A 76 -7.37 -6.25 -19.49
C ARG A 76 -8.72 -6.65 -18.93
N TYR A 77 -9.66 -5.73 -18.93
CA TYR A 77 -11.07 -6.02 -18.76
C TYR A 77 -11.89 -5.27 -19.80
N GLU A 78 -12.94 -5.91 -20.29
CA GLU A 78 -13.93 -5.27 -21.16
C GLU A 78 -15.01 -4.63 -20.30
N VAL A 79 -15.47 -3.45 -20.71
CA VAL A 79 -16.58 -2.77 -20.05
C VAL A 79 -17.86 -3.14 -20.80
N PRO A 80 -18.87 -3.72 -20.14
CA PRO A 80 -20.12 -4.05 -20.81
C PRO A 80 -20.76 -2.79 -21.43
N ASP A 81 -21.34 -2.94 -22.63
CA ASP A 81 -21.95 -1.86 -23.41
C ASP A 81 -22.89 -0.94 -22.62
N LYS A 82 -23.63 -1.48 -21.64
CA LYS A 82 -24.54 -0.73 -20.77
C LYS A 82 -23.84 0.34 -19.90
N PHE A 83 -22.54 0.18 -19.65
CA PHE A 83 -21.71 1.14 -18.91
C PHE A 83 -20.92 2.08 -19.84
N ILE A 84 -20.97 1.86 -21.15
CA ILE A 84 -20.26 2.68 -22.14
C ILE A 84 -21.18 3.80 -22.61
N LYS A 85 -20.67 5.04 -22.58
CA LYS A 85 -21.42 6.20 -23.11
C LYS A 85 -21.69 6.02 -24.61
N ARG A 86 -22.87 6.46 -25.06
CA ARG A 86 -23.35 6.22 -26.44
C ARG A 86 -22.37 6.72 -27.50
N GLU A 87 -21.68 7.83 -27.24
CA GLU A 87 -20.81 8.50 -28.20
C GLU A 87 -19.51 7.73 -28.48
N VAL A 88 -19.06 6.89 -27.54
CA VAL A 88 -17.80 6.13 -27.65
C VAL A 88 -18.03 4.64 -27.87
N ARG A 89 -19.30 4.20 -27.89
CA ARG A 89 -19.68 2.82 -28.12
C ARG A 89 -19.17 2.36 -29.50
N GLY A 90 -18.53 1.19 -29.54
CA GLY A 90 -17.87 0.65 -30.73
C GLY A 90 -16.39 1.03 -30.89
N HIS A 91 -15.93 2.13 -30.28
CA HIS A 91 -14.51 2.50 -30.30
C HIS A 91 -13.79 2.13 -28.99
N TYR A 92 -14.49 2.28 -27.87
CA TYR A 92 -14.00 1.93 -26.54
C TYR A 92 -14.50 0.54 -26.15
N ARG A 93 -13.56 -0.38 -25.87
CA ARG A 93 -13.85 -1.74 -25.39
C ARG A 93 -13.64 -1.91 -23.90
N GLY A 94 -12.65 -1.23 -23.33
CA GLY A 94 -12.35 -1.38 -21.91
C GLY A 94 -11.04 -0.75 -21.47
N GLN A 95 -10.48 -1.28 -20.38
CA GLN A 95 -9.23 -0.78 -19.83
C GLN A 95 -8.13 -1.84 -19.92
N LYS A 96 -6.90 -1.37 -20.12
CA LYS A 96 -5.69 -2.17 -19.90
C LYS A 96 -4.88 -1.54 -18.77
N GLN A 97 -4.47 -2.35 -17.81
CA GLN A 97 -3.89 -1.89 -16.54
C GLN A 97 -2.55 -2.54 -16.26
N ILE A 98 -1.59 -1.74 -15.79
CA ILE A 98 -0.46 -2.21 -15.00
C ILE A 98 -0.77 -1.92 -13.53
N TRP A 99 -0.63 -2.92 -12.68
CA TRP A 99 -0.88 -2.77 -11.25
C TRP A 99 0.43 -2.62 -10.49
N PHE A 100 0.48 -1.66 -9.56
CA PHE A 100 1.60 -1.43 -8.67
C PHE A 100 1.25 -1.88 -7.26
N LEU A 101 2.18 -2.58 -6.61
CA LEU A 101 2.14 -2.85 -5.17
C LEU A 101 3.03 -1.85 -4.47
N LEU A 102 2.42 -1.00 -3.64
CA LEU A 102 3.09 0.00 -2.83
C LEU A 102 3.05 -0.41 -1.36
N ARG A 103 4.00 0.10 -0.58
CA ARG A 103 3.97 0.04 0.87
C ARG A 103 3.98 1.44 1.44
N MET A 104 3.02 1.71 2.30
CA MET A 104 2.96 2.93 3.09
C MET A 104 4.16 2.96 4.03
N VAL A 105 4.93 4.05 3.96
CA VAL A 105 6.01 4.40 4.90
C VAL A 105 5.69 5.68 5.68
N GLY A 106 4.69 6.45 5.23
CA GLY A 106 4.08 7.53 5.99
C GLY A 106 3.10 7.01 7.05
N ARG A 107 2.30 7.93 7.59
CA ARG A 107 1.25 7.69 8.59
C ARG A 107 -0.12 7.67 7.94
N ASP A 108 -1.09 7.03 8.58
CA ASP A 108 -2.48 7.02 8.14
C ASP A 108 -3.08 8.44 8.02
N CYS A 109 -2.60 9.40 8.83
CA CYS A 109 -3.04 10.81 8.76
C CYS A 109 -2.46 11.59 7.58
N ASP A 110 -1.52 11.02 6.83
CA ASP A 110 -1.01 11.63 5.60
C ASP A 110 -1.95 11.35 4.40
N ILE A 111 -2.93 10.44 4.56
CA ILE A 111 -3.99 10.19 3.56
C ILE A 111 -5.04 11.31 3.63
N CYS A 112 -5.22 12.03 2.53
CA CYS A 112 -6.18 13.12 2.38
C CYS A 112 -7.02 12.90 1.12
N LEU A 113 -8.26 12.42 1.28
CA LEU A 113 -9.19 12.18 0.16
C LEU A 113 -9.78 13.46 -0.45
N ARG A 114 -9.40 14.63 0.06
CA ARG A 114 -9.78 15.95 -0.48
C ARG A 114 -8.56 16.78 -0.89
N ALA A 115 -7.43 16.13 -1.17
CA ALA A 115 -6.24 16.81 -1.69
C ALA A 115 -6.45 17.43 -3.08
N THR A 116 -7.49 17.04 -3.82
CA THR A 116 -7.83 17.57 -5.15
C THR A 116 -9.32 17.91 -5.29
N ASP A 117 -9.66 18.70 -6.30
CA ASP A 117 -11.03 19.17 -6.58
C ASP A 117 -11.98 18.08 -7.13
N HIS A 118 -11.44 16.91 -7.49
CA HIS A 118 -12.18 15.82 -8.13
C HIS A 118 -11.97 14.48 -7.40
N PRO A 119 -12.36 14.37 -6.12
CA PRO A 119 -12.08 13.18 -5.33
C PRO A 119 -12.86 11.97 -5.84
N GLU A 120 -12.17 10.84 -6.01
CA GLU A 120 -12.80 9.57 -6.39
C GLU A 120 -13.43 8.83 -5.19
N PHE A 121 -12.86 9.03 -3.99
CA PHE A 121 -13.28 8.36 -2.76
C PHE A 121 -13.86 9.32 -1.74
N ASP A 122 -14.86 8.87 -0.96
CA ASP A 122 -15.39 9.65 0.18
C ASP A 122 -15.05 9.07 1.55
N ALA A 123 -14.63 7.81 1.60
CA ALA A 123 -14.14 7.15 2.78
C ALA A 123 -13.13 6.08 2.38
N TRP A 124 -12.36 5.62 3.34
CA TRP A 124 -11.45 4.51 3.15
C TRP A 124 -11.32 3.68 4.42
N ARG A 125 -10.76 2.48 4.29
CA ARG A 125 -10.36 1.64 5.42
C ARG A 125 -9.17 0.76 5.02
N TRP A 126 -8.45 0.27 6.01
CA TRP A 126 -7.58 -0.87 5.82
C TRP A 126 -8.43 -2.15 5.76
N ASN A 127 -8.18 -3.01 4.79
CA ASN A 127 -8.85 -4.29 4.60
C ASN A 127 -7.80 -5.41 4.52
N GLU A 128 -8.17 -6.65 4.82
CA GLU A 128 -7.28 -7.79 4.51
C GLU A 128 -6.88 -7.79 3.03
N TYR A 129 -5.66 -8.30 2.75
CA TYR A 129 -5.09 -8.30 1.41
C TYR A 129 -6.04 -8.90 0.36
N TRP A 130 -6.68 -10.02 0.71
CA TRP A 130 -7.68 -10.66 -0.12
C TRP A 130 -9.03 -9.97 0.09
N VAL A 131 -9.24 -8.89 -0.64
CA VAL A 131 -10.53 -8.18 -0.62
C VAL A 131 -11.65 -9.08 -1.14
N PRO A 132 -12.88 -8.98 -0.61
CA PRO A 132 -14.00 -9.76 -1.10
C PRO A 132 -14.33 -9.34 -2.54
N LEU A 133 -14.02 -10.21 -3.51
CA LEU A 133 -14.25 -9.92 -4.93
C LEU A 133 -15.73 -9.70 -5.26
N ASP A 134 -16.64 -10.22 -4.44
CA ASP A 134 -18.07 -9.97 -4.59
C ASP A 134 -18.45 -8.49 -4.38
N ALA A 135 -17.67 -7.75 -3.59
CA ALA A 135 -17.82 -6.31 -3.43
C ALA A 135 -17.30 -5.52 -4.63
N VAL A 136 -16.52 -6.15 -5.52
CA VAL A 136 -16.00 -5.57 -6.75
C VAL A 136 -17.02 -5.78 -7.87
N ILE A 137 -17.20 -4.76 -8.71
CA ILE A 137 -18.05 -4.85 -9.89
C ILE A 137 -17.59 -6.00 -10.79
N GLU A 138 -18.55 -6.82 -11.23
CA GLU A 138 -18.33 -8.12 -11.88
C GLU A 138 -17.23 -8.12 -12.93
N PHE A 139 -17.29 -7.23 -13.91
CA PHE A 139 -16.35 -7.19 -15.04
C PHE A 139 -14.90 -6.82 -14.64
N LYS A 140 -14.65 -6.35 -13.40
CA LYS A 140 -13.29 -6.07 -12.90
C LYS A 140 -12.72 -7.21 -12.05
N ARG A 141 -13.54 -8.18 -11.62
CA ARG A 141 -13.15 -9.21 -10.63
C ARG A 141 -11.93 -10.02 -11.05
N ASP A 142 -11.88 -10.45 -12.31
CA ASP A 142 -10.76 -11.24 -12.85
C ASP A 142 -9.44 -10.45 -12.81
N VAL A 143 -9.48 -9.16 -13.17
CA VAL A 143 -8.28 -8.31 -13.12
C VAL A 143 -7.81 -8.10 -11.69
N TYR A 144 -8.74 -7.95 -10.74
CA TYR A 144 -8.40 -7.87 -9.31
C TYR A 144 -7.77 -9.17 -8.82
N GLN A 145 -8.37 -10.32 -9.13
CA GLN A 145 -7.83 -11.64 -8.77
C GLN A 145 -6.43 -11.83 -9.34
N LEU A 146 -6.21 -11.54 -10.62
CA LEU A 146 -4.92 -11.68 -11.28
C LEU A 146 -3.86 -10.77 -10.66
N ALA A 147 -4.18 -9.49 -10.44
CA ALA A 147 -3.27 -8.52 -9.84
C ALA A 147 -2.87 -8.92 -8.41
N LEU A 148 -3.87 -9.24 -7.55
CA LEU A 148 -3.65 -9.67 -6.17
C LEU A 148 -2.82 -10.95 -6.11
N THR A 149 -3.12 -11.92 -6.98
CA THR A 149 -2.39 -13.20 -7.06
C THR A 149 -0.94 -12.97 -7.45
N GLU A 150 -0.68 -12.23 -8.54
CA GLU A 150 0.68 -11.99 -9.03
C GLU A 150 1.54 -11.22 -8.01
N LEU A 151 0.93 -10.25 -7.32
CA LEU A 151 1.63 -9.37 -6.39
C LEU A 151 1.76 -9.95 -4.97
N SER A 152 0.98 -10.98 -4.62
CA SER A 152 0.99 -11.63 -3.29
C SER A 152 2.37 -12.19 -2.90
N ARG A 153 3.20 -12.57 -3.88
CA ARG A 153 4.57 -13.06 -3.66
C ARG A 153 5.47 -12.08 -2.91
N PHE A 154 5.14 -10.79 -2.95
CA PHE A 154 5.90 -9.72 -2.29
C PHE A 154 5.45 -9.44 -0.84
N LEU A 155 4.38 -10.10 -0.37
CA LEU A 155 3.91 -9.96 1.02
C LEU A 155 4.81 -10.65 2.03
N ARG A 156 5.56 -11.67 1.59
CA ARG A 156 6.55 -12.34 2.43
C ARG A 156 7.63 -11.33 2.79
N ARG A 157 7.64 -10.89 4.05
CA ARG A 157 8.73 -10.09 4.60
C ARG A 157 10.02 -10.87 4.36
N PRO A 158 11.07 -10.29 3.74
CA PRO A 158 12.38 -10.90 3.80
C PRO A 158 12.65 -11.12 5.29
N ALA A 159 12.86 -12.36 5.72
CA ALA A 159 13.24 -12.65 7.09
C ALA A 159 14.34 -11.65 7.44
N GLN A 160 14.13 -10.84 8.50
CA GLN A 160 15.21 -10.03 9.05
C GLN A 160 16.40 -10.95 9.14
N ARG A 161 17.51 -10.63 8.46
CA ARG A 161 18.75 -11.37 8.63
C ARG A 161 18.95 -11.43 10.14
N ALA A 162 18.75 -12.62 10.72
CA ALA A 162 19.03 -12.85 12.12
C ALA A 162 20.49 -12.47 12.30
N ASP A 163 20.72 -11.35 12.96
CA ASP A 163 22.04 -10.94 13.37
C ASP A 163 22.55 -12.10 14.24
N LYS A 164 23.53 -12.85 13.72
CA LYS A 164 24.07 -14.00 14.44
C LYS A 164 24.62 -13.45 15.76
N PRO A 165 24.16 -13.94 16.93
CA PRO A 165 24.80 -13.59 18.19
C PRO A 165 26.26 -14.05 18.08
N GLN A 166 27.21 -13.12 18.16
CA GLN A 166 28.60 -13.47 18.40
C GLN A 166 28.64 -14.18 19.75
N GLY A 167 28.86 -15.50 19.71
CA GLY A 167 28.87 -16.34 20.91
C GLY A 167 29.93 -15.91 21.92
N PRO A 168 29.75 -16.24 23.21
CA PRO A 168 30.68 -15.86 24.25
C PRO A 168 32.00 -16.65 24.09
N ARG A 169 33.12 -15.94 24.00
CA ARG A 169 34.45 -16.56 24.04
C ARG A 169 34.75 -17.08 25.46
N PRO A 170 35.27 -18.31 25.62
CA PRO A 170 35.61 -18.84 26.93
C PRO A 170 36.86 -18.18 27.53
N SER A 171 36.81 -18.14 28.85
CA SER A 171 37.72 -17.49 29.79
C SER A 171 39.15 -18.08 29.81
N SER A 172 40.13 -17.20 30.02
CA SER A 172 41.38 -17.56 30.69
C SER A 172 41.71 -16.48 31.73
N ARG A 173 42.11 -16.97 32.90
CA ARG A 173 42.02 -16.36 34.23
C ARG A 173 43.44 -16.22 34.78
N TYR A 174 43.94 -15.01 35.04
CA TYR A 174 45.03 -14.72 35.98
C TYR A 174 44.94 -13.27 36.50
N PRO A 175 45.03 -13.00 37.82
CA PRO A 175 44.90 -11.64 38.38
C PRO A 175 46.20 -11.03 39.00
N ARG A 176 46.12 -9.70 39.23
CA ARG A 176 47.00 -8.77 40.00
C ARG A 176 48.24 -8.24 39.25
N VAL A 177 48.65 -6.96 39.29
CA VAL A 177 48.74 -5.98 40.40
C VAL A 177 48.57 -4.52 39.90
N ILE A 178 48.13 -3.68 40.84
CA ILE A 178 47.88 -2.23 40.99
C ILE A 178 48.90 -1.26 40.32
N GLY A 179 48.39 -0.16 39.75
CA GLY A 179 49.11 1.06 39.37
C GLY A 179 48.16 2.23 39.08
N THR A 180 48.47 3.40 39.62
CA THR A 180 47.61 4.56 39.94
C THR A 180 47.43 5.64 38.85
N GLN A 181 46.31 6.37 38.99
CA GLN A 181 46.04 7.79 38.63
C GLN A 181 45.92 8.21 37.15
N SER A 182 44.73 8.68 36.73
CA SER A 182 44.40 10.11 36.63
C SER A 182 43.03 10.33 35.96
N GLN A 183 42.47 11.51 36.23
CA GLN A 183 41.09 11.95 36.03
C GLN A 183 40.75 12.25 34.56
N GLN A 184 39.48 12.08 34.18
CA GLN A 184 38.68 13.09 33.48
C GLN A 184 37.20 12.71 33.41
N THR A 185 36.35 13.75 33.37
CA THR A 185 34.97 13.77 33.84
C THR A 185 33.99 14.05 32.69
N LEU A 186 32.74 13.56 32.82
CA LEU A 186 31.48 13.98 32.15
C LEU A 186 31.40 13.73 30.63
N THR A 187 30.30 13.25 30.03
CA THR A 187 28.88 13.53 30.31
C THR A 187 28.00 12.43 29.72
N ILE A 188 26.88 12.15 30.39
CA ILE A 188 25.82 11.21 30.01
C ILE A 188 24.96 11.84 28.90
N VAL A 189 24.63 11.07 27.86
CA VAL A 189 23.40 11.27 27.08
C VAL A 189 22.78 9.89 26.85
N ASP A 190 21.73 9.64 27.61
CA ASP A 190 20.88 8.46 27.55
C ASP A 190 19.59 8.90 26.86
N THR A 191 19.29 8.36 25.69
CA THR A 191 17.98 8.50 25.04
C THR A 191 17.52 7.12 24.61
N SER A 192 17.03 6.37 25.59
CA SER A 192 16.13 5.25 25.39
C SER A 192 14.72 5.79 25.13
N VAL A 193 14.22 5.68 23.89
CA VAL A 193 12.77 5.71 23.63
C VAL A 193 12.28 4.28 23.72
N VAL A 194 11.81 3.90 24.91
CA VAL A 194 11.00 2.71 25.13
C VAL A 194 9.55 3.14 24.92
N CYS A 195 8.97 2.77 23.78
CA CYS A 195 7.51 2.78 23.64
C CYS A 195 7.00 1.45 24.19
N SER A 196 6.42 1.52 25.37
CA SER A 196 5.73 0.44 26.06
C SER A 196 4.61 -0.14 25.20
N GLU A 197 4.71 -1.44 24.94
CA GLU A 197 3.60 -2.28 24.53
C GLU A 197 2.61 -2.36 25.70
N ILE A 198 1.37 -1.94 25.46
CA ILE A 198 0.25 -2.29 26.32
C ILE A 198 -0.31 -3.59 25.76
N GLU A 199 0.04 -4.70 26.41
CA GLU A 199 -0.73 -5.94 26.33
C GLU A 199 -2.10 -5.66 26.95
N VAL A 200 -3.16 -5.69 26.14
CA VAL A 200 -4.54 -5.81 26.64
C VAL A 200 -5.02 -7.20 26.28
N GLU A 201 -5.41 -7.91 27.33
CA GLU A 201 -5.85 -9.29 27.36
C GLU A 201 -6.85 -9.64 26.26
N ALA A 202 -6.58 -10.79 25.63
CA ALA A 202 -7.51 -11.47 24.74
C ALA A 202 -8.77 -11.88 25.53
N SER A 203 -9.89 -11.23 25.23
CA SER A 203 -11.21 -11.72 25.61
C SER A 203 -12.16 -11.61 24.43
N THR A 204 -12.65 -12.78 24.00
CA THR A 204 -13.95 -13.01 23.34
C THR A 204 -14.38 -12.09 22.19
N LEU A 205 -14.12 -12.57 20.96
CA LEU A 205 -15.09 -12.71 19.87
C LEU A 205 -16.21 -11.66 19.79
N ASP A 206 -15.92 -10.54 19.15
CA ASP A 206 -16.85 -9.88 18.22
C ASP A 206 -16.00 -9.20 17.15
N GLU A 207 -16.17 -9.57 15.88
CA GLU A 207 -15.43 -9.00 14.75
C GLU A 207 -15.83 -7.51 14.62
N MET A 208 -15.12 -6.62 15.31
CA MET A 208 -15.31 -5.19 15.12
C MET A 208 -14.99 -4.88 13.64
N PRO A 209 -15.94 -4.33 12.87
CA PRO A 209 -15.68 -4.05 11.46
C PRO A 209 -14.50 -3.08 11.36
N PRO A 210 -13.63 -3.22 10.33
CA PRO A 210 -12.51 -2.31 10.13
C PRO A 210 -12.99 -0.86 10.15
N ARG A 211 -12.34 -0.03 10.98
CA ARG A 211 -12.70 1.37 11.17
C ARG A 211 -12.73 2.09 9.82
N VAL A 212 -13.92 2.53 9.41
CA VAL A 212 -14.11 3.35 8.21
C VAL A 212 -13.71 4.79 8.54
N ILE A 213 -12.75 5.31 7.81
CA ILE A 213 -12.25 6.68 7.93
C ILE A 213 -12.94 7.50 6.83
N VAL A 214 -13.84 8.40 7.22
CA VAL A 214 -14.50 9.32 6.31
C VAL A 214 -13.49 10.40 5.90
N GLY A 215 -13.35 10.63 4.60
CA GLY A 215 -12.41 11.59 4.03
C GLY A 215 -12.74 13.01 4.47
N LYS A 216 -11.77 13.66 5.14
CA LYS A 216 -11.74 15.11 5.30
C LYS A 216 -11.19 15.78 4.05
#